data_AF-A0A6L8GE88-F1
#
_entry.id   AF-A0A6L8GE88-F1
#
_cell.length_a   1.000
_cell.length_b   1.000
_cell.length_c   1.000
_cell.angle_alpha   90.00
_cell.angle_beta   90.00
_cell.angle_gamma   90.00
#
_symmetry.space_group_name_H-M   'P 1'
#
loop_
_entity.id
_entity.type
_entity.pdbx_description
1 polymer ?
#
loop_
_entity_poly.entity_id
_entity_poly.type
_entity_poly.pdbx_seq_one_letter_code
_entity_poly.pdbx_strand_id
1 'polypeptide(L)'
;MASAASAQEGSARPLKLRADDVEDLQIVSALAQDAILPASEMTWDKKRRRFACLINRFRWEAMQQGEQRDLQLERAQAVLAVDD
;
A
#
# COMPACT_ATOMS: atom_id res chain seq x y z
N MET A 1 -7.76 -20.61 16.01
CA MET A 1 -6.85 -20.74 14.86
C MET A 1 -7.07 -19.55 13.95
N ALA A 2 -6.28 -18.49 14.11
CA ALA A 2 -6.25 -17.35 13.20
C ALA A 2 -4.89 -17.41 12.51
N SER A 3 -4.89 -17.81 11.23
CA SER A 3 -3.65 -17.91 10.45
C SER A 3 -3.17 -16.50 10.17
N ALA A 4 -2.05 -16.10 10.78
CA ALA A 4 -1.34 -14.91 10.38
C ALA A 4 -0.99 -15.09 8.90
N ALA A 5 -1.49 -14.20 8.04
CA ALA A 5 -1.07 -14.12 6.65
C ALA A 5 0.43 -13.77 6.67
N SER A 6 1.27 -14.78 6.45
CA SER A 6 2.71 -14.60 6.28
C SER A 6 2.91 -13.75 5.02
N ALA A 7 3.27 -12.49 5.23
CA ALA A 7 3.82 -11.67 4.16
C ALA A 7 5.02 -12.41 3.58
N GLN A 8 4.98 -12.67 2.27
CA GLN A 8 5.98 -13.41 1.53
C GLN A 8 7.40 -12.92 1.87
N GLU A 9 8.26 -13.83 2.33
CA GLU A 9 9.69 -13.59 2.54
C GLU A 9 10.33 -13.15 1.22
N GLY A 10 10.68 -11.86 1.13
CA GLY A 10 11.28 -11.30 -0.08
C GLY A 10 11.28 -9.78 -0.18
N SER A 11 10.44 -9.06 0.58
CA SER A 11 10.43 -7.58 0.52
C SER A 11 10.95 -6.96 1.81
N ALA A 12 11.74 -5.90 1.67
CA ALA A 12 12.22 -5.07 2.77
C ALA A 12 11.12 -4.74 3.78
N ARG A 13 11.51 -4.49 5.04
CA ARG A 13 10.61 -4.13 6.15
C ARG A 13 9.52 -3.14 5.67
N PRO A 14 8.23 -3.37 5.98
CA PRO A 14 7.15 -2.53 5.49
C PRO A 14 7.40 -1.06 5.82
N LEU A 15 7.39 -0.22 4.79
CA LEU A 15 7.62 1.21 4.91
C LEU A 15 6.33 1.87 5.40
N LYS A 16 6.44 2.72 6.43
CA LYS A 16 5.34 3.57 6.88
C LYS A 16 5.58 4.98 6.39
N LEU A 17 4.76 5.43 5.44
CA LEU A 17 4.77 6.79 4.93
C LEU A 17 3.58 7.57 5.49
N ARG A 18 3.76 8.87 5.64
CA ARG A 18 2.73 9.85 5.98
C ARG A 18 2.94 11.05 5.07
N ALA A 19 1.87 11.61 4.54
CA ALA A 19 1.91 12.88 3.86
C ALA A 19 1.61 13.99 4.85
N ASP A 20 2.58 14.88 5.10
CA ASP A 20 2.41 16.03 5.99
C ASP A 20 2.08 17.31 5.21
N ASP A 21 2.51 17.39 3.93
CA ASP A 21 2.16 18.47 3.01
C ASP A 21 1.61 17.96 1.65
N VAL A 22 1.42 18.89 0.70
CA VAL A 22 0.82 18.61 -0.61
C VAL A 22 1.81 17.86 -1.51
N GLU A 23 3.09 18.15 -1.39
CA GLU A 23 4.17 17.50 -2.12
C GLU A 23 4.30 16.03 -1.70
N ASP A 24 4.23 15.73 -0.40
CA ASP A 24 4.20 14.37 0.10
C ASP A 24 2.98 13.58 -0.37
N LEU A 25 1.82 14.26 -0.48
CA LEU A 25 0.60 13.65 -0.99
C LEU A 25 0.77 13.14 -2.43
N GLN A 26 1.60 13.81 -3.24
CA GLN A 26 1.91 13.32 -4.59
C GLN A 26 2.60 11.96 -4.56
N ILE A 27 3.51 11.74 -3.59
CA ILE A 27 4.21 10.46 -3.42
C ILE A 27 3.22 9.36 -3.03
N VAL A 28 2.40 9.61 -2.00
CA VAL A 28 1.39 8.63 -1.54
C VAL A 28 0.36 8.35 -2.64
N SER A 29 -0.07 9.38 -3.38
CA SER A 29 -0.97 9.26 -4.53
C SER A 29 -0.36 8.37 -5.61
N ALA A 30 0.89 8.62 -6.02
CA ALA A 30 1.59 7.82 -7.02
C ALA A 30 1.71 6.34 -6.60
N LEU A 31 1.98 6.06 -5.32
CA LEU A 31 2.03 4.70 -4.80
C LEU A 31 0.67 4.00 -4.81
N ALA A 32 -0.43 4.75 -4.67
CA ALA A 32 -1.79 4.24 -4.71
C ALA A 32 -2.37 4.14 -6.13
N GLN A 33 -1.69 4.65 -7.16
CA GLN A 33 -2.15 4.56 -8.55
C GLN A 33 -2.29 3.09 -8.97
N ASP A 34 -3.37 2.80 -9.71
CA ASP A 34 -3.74 1.47 -10.21
C ASP A 34 -3.90 0.39 -9.13
N ALA A 35 -4.10 0.82 -7.88
CA ALA A 35 -4.43 -0.07 -6.78
C ALA A 35 -5.88 -0.58 -6.88
N ILE A 36 -6.05 -1.86 -6.58
CA ILE A 36 -7.38 -2.46 -6.45
C ILE A 36 -7.81 -2.34 -5.00
N LEU A 37 -8.97 -1.72 -4.79
CA LEU A 37 -9.62 -1.57 -3.49
C LEU A 37 -10.92 -2.40 -3.46
N PRO A 38 -10.94 -3.54 -2.76
CA PRO A 38 -12.19 -4.26 -2.51
C PRO A 38 -13.05 -3.50 -1.50
N ALA A 39 -14.33 -3.30 -1.80
CA ALA A 39 -15.25 -2.59 -0.91
C ALA A 39 -15.41 -3.27 0.47
N SER A 40 -15.18 -4.58 0.55
CA SER A 40 -15.19 -5.35 1.80
C SER A 40 -14.01 -5.05 2.73
N GLU A 41 -12.94 -4.44 2.22
CA GLU A 41 -11.69 -4.20 2.94
C GLU A 41 -11.55 -2.74 3.40
N MET A 42 -12.68 -2.05 3.59
CA MET A 42 -12.75 -0.66 4.05
C MET A 42 -13.28 -0.61 5.49
N THR A 43 -12.64 0.17 6.35
CA THR A 43 -13.05 0.37 7.75
C THR A 43 -13.06 1.84 8.10
N TRP A 44 -14.12 2.26 8.80
CA TRP A 44 -14.21 3.57 9.44
C TRP A 44 -14.13 3.42 10.96
N ASP A 45 -13.03 3.87 11.56
CA ASP A 45 -12.88 3.97 13.02
C ASP A 45 -13.33 5.35 13.49
N LYS A 46 -14.59 5.42 13.96
CA LYS A 46 -15.19 6.66 14.48
C LYS A 46 -14.42 7.27 15.64
N LYS A 47 -13.82 6.46 16.51
CA LYS A 47 -13.13 6.95 17.72
C LYS A 47 -11.81 7.62 17.36
N ARG A 48 -11.10 7.05 16.38
CA ARG A 48 -9.84 7.59 15.87
C ARG A 48 -10.03 8.60 14.74
N ARG A 49 -11.26 8.77 14.24
CA ARG A 49 -11.58 9.55 13.03
C ARG A 49 -10.72 9.11 11.84
N ARG A 50 -10.53 7.79 11.70
CA ARG A 50 -9.66 7.18 10.70
C ARG A 50 -10.47 6.40 9.68
N PHE A 51 -10.28 6.73 8.42
CA PHE A 51 -10.66 5.87 7.31
C PHE A 51 -9.45 5.03 6.91
N ALA A 52 -9.58 3.70 6.91
CA ALA A 52 -8.51 2.80 6.51
C ALA A 52 -9.02 1.78 5.51
N CYS A 53 -8.20 1.43 4.54
CA CYS A 53 -8.48 0.36 3.60
C CYS A 53 -7.24 -0.47 3.26
N LEU A 54 -7.47 -1.76 2.99
CA LEU A 54 -6.47 -2.65 2.45
C LEU A 54 -6.51 -2.55 0.92
N ILE A 55 -5.40 -2.15 0.31
CA ILE A 55 -5.27 -2.01 -1.13
C ILE A 55 -4.22 -2.96 -1.68
N ASN A 56 -4.43 -3.45 -2.90
CA ASN A 56 -3.43 -4.18 -3.67
C ASN A 56 -2.85 -3.23 -4.73
N ARG A 57 -1.76 -2.54 -4.38
CA ARG A 57 -1.12 -1.52 -5.23
C ARG A 57 -0.15 -2.13 -6.22
N PHE A 58 0.00 -1.50 -7.36
CA PHE A 58 1.04 -1.87 -8.32
C PHE A 58 2.42 -1.43 -7.82
N ARG A 59 3.45 -2.29 -7.93
CA ARG A 59 4.79 -1.99 -7.43
C ARG A 59 5.65 -1.28 -8.49
N TRP A 60 5.34 -0.01 -8.74
CA TRP A 60 6.05 0.84 -9.72
C TRP A 60 7.56 0.95 -9.47
N GLU A 61 7.99 0.98 -8.20
CA GLU A 61 9.42 1.03 -7.84
C GLU A 61 10.26 -0.14 -8.39
N ALA A 62 9.67 -1.32 -8.62
CA ALA A 62 10.40 -2.44 -9.19
C ALA A 62 10.75 -2.21 -10.68
N MET A 63 9.99 -1.39 -11.39
CA MET A 63 10.25 -1.09 -12.81
C MET A 63 11.46 -0.16 -13.00
N GLN A 64 11.81 0.66 -12.01
CA GLN A 64 12.93 1.61 -12.11
C GLN A 64 14.29 1.01 -11.76
N GLN A 65 14.33 -0.13 -11.04
CA GLN A 65 15.58 -0.73 -10.58
C GLN A 65 16.31 -1.62 -11.60
N GLY A 66 15.80 -1.74 -12.83
CA GLY A 66 16.59 -2.20 -13.97
C GLY A 66 17.06 -3.66 -13.95
N GLU A 67 16.67 -4.49 -12.98
CA GLU A 67 16.97 -5.91 -13.04
C GLU A 67 15.97 -6.61 -13.96
N GLN A 68 16.45 -7.07 -15.11
CA GLN A 68 15.80 -8.00 -16.04
C GLN A 68 15.40 -9.36 -15.42
N ARG A 69 15.35 -9.46 -14.09
CA ARG A 69 14.78 -10.62 -13.40
C ARG A 69 13.28 -10.45 -13.39
N ASP A 70 12.69 -10.86 -14.52
CA ASP A 70 11.26 -11.06 -14.66
C ASP A 70 10.47 -9.81 -14.27
N LEU A 71 10.10 -8.98 -15.25
CA LEU A 71 9.12 -7.89 -15.12
C LEU A 71 7.72 -8.48 -14.78
N GLN A 72 7.64 -9.28 -13.73
CA GLN A 72 6.41 -9.71 -13.13
C GLN A 72 5.79 -8.44 -12.59
N LEU A 73 4.65 -8.09 -13.18
CA LEU A 73 3.78 -7.02 -12.74
C LEU A 73 3.28 -7.37 -11.32
N GLU A 74 4.14 -7.14 -10.34
CA GLU A 74 3.89 -7.52 -8.96
C GLU A 74 2.99 -6.49 -8.29
N ARG A 75 2.03 -7.01 -7.53
CA ARG A 75 1.19 -6.20 -6.65
C ARG A 75 1.64 -6.39 -5.22
N ALA A 76 1.70 -5.29 -4.49
CA ALA A 76 1.98 -5.30 -3.06
C ALA A 76 0.68 -4.98 -2.30
N GLN A 77 0.41 -5.74 -1.26
CA GLN A 77 -0.66 -5.40 -0.33
C GLN A 77 -0.18 -4.30 0.61
N ALA A 78 -1.00 -3.26 0.81
CA ALA A 78 -0.69 -2.13 1.67
C ALA A 78 -1.94 -1.61 2.38
N VAL A 79 -1.75 -0.97 3.53
CA VAL A 79 -2.82 -0.22 4.21
C VAL A 79 -2.69 1.25 3.84
N LEU A 80 -3.76 1.80 3.26
CA LEU A 80 -3.92 3.25 3.10
C LEU A 80 -4.84 3.74 4.21
N ALA A 81 -4.40 4.78 4.93
CA ALA A 81 -5.19 5.40 5.99
C ALA A 81 -5.24 6.91 5.79
N VAL A 82 -6.42 7.47 5.97
CA VAL A 82 -6.68 8.92 6.07
C VAL A 82 -7.07 9.19 7.50
N ASP A 83 -6.22 9.99 8.16
CA ASP A 83 -6.44 10.54 9.49
C ASP A 83 -6.88 12.01 9.36
N ASP A 84 -7.43 12.54 10.44
CA ASP A 84 -7.79 13.96 10.62
C ASP A 84 -6.55 14.84 10.90
#